data_AF-A0A8D8KB65-F1
#
_entry.id   AF-A0A8D8KB65-F1
#
_cell.length_a   1.000
_cell.length_b   1.000
_cell.length_c   1.000
_cell.angle_alpha   90.00
_cell.angle_beta   90.00
_cell.angle_gamma   90.00
#
_symmetry.space_group_name_H-M   'P 1'
#
loop_
_entity.id
_entity.type
_entity.pdbx_description
1 polymer ?
#
loop_
_entity_poly.entity_id
_entity_poly.type
_entity_poly.pdbx_seq_one_letter_code
_entity_poly.pdbx_strand_id
1 'polypeptide(L)'
;MIQLLLSAIRKKRQYVAALIANLAIACMGASMAWTSPMESKLKDMDESPLPEAPTASELSWIGSILTLGSLLGPAFAGFVAHRFGRKLALLISAVFFLAAYVLFLTTQSVAQILVGRFLQGCGIGFAITITPLYVGEIATVERRGALGSLVQTFITLGLLLDYAIGPYVSYGAFQWIQMALPLLFVAGFVQMPETPHFYVSKGDYGAAARSLAYIRGEPISELQAEFNSIQFSVEESLRNRGTIKDLF
;
A
#
# COMPACT_ATOMS: atom_id res chain seq x y z
N MET A 1 -32.98 -4.64 -16.20
CA MET A 1 -32.45 -3.73 -15.15
C MET A 1 -31.30 -4.37 -14.34
N ILE A 2 -31.48 -5.56 -13.73
CA ILE A 2 -30.44 -6.24 -12.94
C ILE A 2 -29.19 -6.60 -13.77
N GLN A 3 -29.34 -7.10 -15.00
CA GLN A 3 -28.20 -7.41 -15.87
C GLN A 3 -27.40 -6.16 -16.30
N LEU A 4 -28.06 -5.01 -16.49
CA LEU A 4 -27.39 -3.73 -16.78
C LEU A 4 -26.62 -3.19 -15.57
N LEU A 5 -27.20 -3.31 -14.36
CA LEU A 5 -26.53 -3.01 -13.09
C LEU A 5 -25.31 -3.92 -12.87
N LEU A 6 -25.45 -5.23 -13.12
CA LEU A 6 -24.36 -6.19 -13.02
C LEU A 6 -23.26 -5.91 -14.06
N SER A 7 -23.62 -5.51 -15.29
CA SER A 7 -22.66 -5.10 -16.33
C SER A 7 -21.92 -3.80 -15.94
N ALA A 8 -22.63 -2.82 -15.37
CA ALA A 8 -22.05 -1.58 -14.90
C ALA A 8 -21.11 -1.79 -13.70
N ILE A 9 -21.42 -2.73 -12.81
CA ILE A 9 -20.58 -3.14 -11.68
C ILE A 9 -19.35 -3.93 -12.17
N ARG A 10 -19.53 -4.85 -13.14
CA ARG A 10 -18.45 -5.64 -13.75
C ARG A 10 -17.36 -4.75 -14.37
N LYS A 11 -17.75 -3.75 -15.16
CA LYS A 11 -16.83 -2.79 -15.78
C LYS A 11 -16.12 -1.88 -14.78
N LYS A 12 -16.56 -1.81 -13.52
CA LYS A 12 -15.99 -0.97 -12.45
C LYS A 12 -15.03 -1.73 -11.52
N ARG A 13 -14.86 -3.03 -11.67
CA ARG A 13 -14.03 -3.85 -10.76
C ARG A 13 -12.57 -3.41 -10.71
N GLN A 14 -11.97 -3.05 -11.84
CA GLN A 14 -10.60 -2.50 -11.85
C GLN A 14 -10.47 -1.18 -11.08
N TYR A 15 -11.49 -0.32 -11.11
CA TYR A 15 -11.50 0.91 -10.31
C TYR A 15 -11.62 0.59 -8.82
N VAL A 16 -12.49 -0.34 -8.44
CA VAL A 16 -12.63 -0.77 -7.05
C VAL A 16 -11.33 -1.38 -6.54
N ALA A 17 -10.71 -2.28 -7.30
CA ALA A 17 -9.43 -2.90 -6.94
C ALA A 17 -8.31 -1.85 -6.81
N ALA A 18 -8.25 -0.88 -7.72
CA ALA A 18 -7.26 0.19 -7.66
C ALA A 18 -7.50 1.15 -6.48
N LEU A 19 -8.75 1.52 -6.20
CA LEU A 19 -9.09 2.38 -5.05
C LEU A 19 -8.73 1.69 -3.74
N ILE A 20 -9.09 0.41 -3.59
CA ILE A 20 -8.73 -0.38 -2.41
C ILE A 20 -7.21 -0.50 -2.29
N ALA A 21 -6.50 -0.84 -3.37
CA ALA A 21 -5.03 -0.94 -3.36
C ALA A 21 -4.38 0.38 -2.92
N ASN A 22 -4.89 1.52 -3.40
CA ASN A 22 -4.39 2.84 -3.04
C ASN A 22 -4.69 3.26 -1.58
N LEU A 23 -5.55 2.56 -0.82
CA LEU A 23 -5.65 2.78 0.62
C LEU A 23 -4.31 2.50 1.34
N ALA A 24 -3.48 1.58 0.83
CA ALA A 24 -2.12 1.39 1.34
C ALA A 24 -1.23 2.62 1.10
N ILE A 25 -1.45 3.33 -0.01
CA ILE A 25 -0.77 4.60 -0.32
C ILE A 25 -1.29 5.74 0.56
N ALA A 26 -2.58 5.76 0.91
CA ALA A 26 -3.08 6.68 1.93
C ALA A 26 -2.44 6.42 3.31
N CYS A 27 -2.23 5.16 3.70
CA CYS A 27 -1.49 4.82 4.92
C CYS A 27 -0.05 5.38 4.89
N MET A 28 0.60 5.33 3.72
CA MET A 28 1.90 5.96 3.51
C MET A 28 1.83 7.47 3.69
N GLY A 29 0.89 8.16 3.03
CA GLY A 29 0.73 9.61 3.15
C GLY A 29 0.49 10.04 4.60
N ALA A 30 -0.40 9.34 5.31
CA ALA A 30 -0.67 9.54 6.72
C ALA A 30 0.61 9.34 7.57
N SER A 31 1.34 8.26 7.34
CA SER A 31 2.61 7.99 8.04
C SER A 31 3.68 9.07 7.82
N MET A 32 3.67 9.76 6.68
CA MET A 32 4.59 10.86 6.38
C MET A 32 4.21 12.15 7.13
N ALA A 33 2.92 12.46 7.26
CA ALA A 33 2.44 13.65 7.98
C ALA A 33 2.35 13.45 9.50
N TRP A 34 2.40 12.21 9.99
CA TRP A 34 2.22 11.83 11.40
C TRP A 34 3.01 12.70 12.39
N THR A 35 4.25 13.09 12.07
CA THR A 35 5.08 13.88 12.99
C THR A 35 4.56 15.29 13.24
N SER A 36 3.78 15.87 12.32
CA SER A 36 3.32 17.25 12.42
C SER A 36 2.41 17.51 13.64
N PRO A 37 1.28 16.81 13.83
CA PRO A 37 0.48 16.97 15.04
C PRO A 37 1.08 16.25 16.25
N MET A 38 1.95 15.25 16.04
CA MET A 38 2.44 14.43 17.15
C MET A 38 3.60 15.08 17.90
N GLU A 39 4.41 15.91 17.24
CA GLU A 39 5.50 16.60 17.93
C GLU A 39 4.98 17.49 19.07
N SER A 40 3.90 18.24 18.84
CA SER A 40 3.28 19.06 19.90
C SER A 40 2.69 18.19 21.01
N LYS A 41 1.99 17.11 20.66
CA LYS A 41 1.34 16.20 21.62
C LYS A 41 2.33 15.40 22.46
N LEU A 42 3.50 15.08 21.91
CA LEU A 42 4.55 14.37 22.67
C LEU A 42 5.25 15.29 23.67
N LYS A 43 5.27 16.61 23.42
CA LYS A 43 5.85 17.63 24.32
C LYS A 43 4.89 18.07 25.42
N ASP A 44 3.58 17.98 25.17
CA ASP A 44 2.54 18.36 26.13
C ASP A 44 2.31 17.23 27.13
N MET A 45 2.70 17.42 28.40
CA MET A 45 2.60 16.38 29.42
C MET A 45 1.16 16.09 29.89
N ASP A 46 0.20 16.97 29.59
CA ASP A 46 -1.22 16.72 29.89
C ASP A 46 -1.86 15.79 28.83
N GLU A 47 -1.23 15.67 27.66
CA GLU A 47 -1.71 14.85 26.54
C GLU A 47 -0.80 13.67 26.20
N SER A 48 0.49 13.77 26.48
CA SER A 48 1.51 12.83 26.07
C SER A 48 1.34 11.47 26.76
N PRO A 49 1.49 10.36 26.02
CA PRO A 49 1.52 9.02 26.61
C PRO A 49 2.87 8.70 27.30
N LEU A 50 3.87 9.59 27.19
CA LEU A 50 5.21 9.37 27.70
C LEU A 50 5.33 9.88 29.15
N PRO A 51 6.19 9.26 29.98
CA PRO A 51 6.41 9.72 31.35
C PRO A 51 7.16 11.07 31.42
N GLU A 52 7.94 11.39 30.40
CA GLU A 52 8.72 12.62 30.30
C GLU A 52 8.70 13.14 28.85
N ALA A 53 8.87 14.45 28.70
CA ALA A 53 8.91 15.09 27.39
C ALA A 53 10.17 14.67 26.61
N PRO A 54 10.06 14.29 25.33
CA PRO A 54 11.23 13.92 24.52
C PRO A 54 12.23 15.06 24.36
N THR A 55 13.50 14.71 24.39
CA THR A 55 14.59 15.63 24.06
C THR A 55 14.56 16.04 22.58
N ALA A 56 15.22 17.14 22.24
CA ALA A 56 15.34 17.58 20.84
C ALA A 56 16.01 16.51 19.94
N SER A 57 16.96 15.74 20.48
CA SER A 57 17.60 14.64 19.75
C SER A 57 16.62 13.51 19.47
N GLU A 58 15.81 13.13 20.45
CA GLU A 58 14.80 12.08 20.30
C GLU A 58 13.72 12.45 19.28
N LEU A 59 13.25 13.70 19.29
CA LEU A 59 12.31 14.19 18.27
C LEU A 59 12.91 14.15 16.87
N SER A 60 14.19 14.50 16.73
CA SER A 60 14.92 14.42 15.46
C SER A 60 15.00 12.97 14.96
N TRP A 61 15.22 12.00 15.86
CA TRP A 61 15.19 10.58 15.54
C TRP A 61 13.79 10.09 15.16
N ILE A 62 12.74 10.50 15.88
CA ILE A 62 11.34 10.17 15.56
C ILE A 62 10.98 10.64 14.14
N GLY A 63 11.45 11.82 13.76
CA GLY A 63 11.26 12.38 12.42
C GLY A 63 12.00 11.60 11.32
N SER A 64 13.25 11.25 11.57
CA SER A 64 14.16 10.73 10.54
C SER A 64 14.17 9.20 10.40
N ILE A 65 13.94 8.43 11.46
CA ILE A 65 14.09 6.95 11.46
C ILE A 65 13.13 6.24 10.48
N LEU A 66 11.99 6.86 10.17
CA LEU A 66 11.07 6.38 9.13
C LEU A 66 11.77 6.21 7.78
N THR A 67 12.69 7.13 7.45
CA THR A 67 13.42 7.09 6.17
C THR A 67 14.31 5.84 6.07
N LEU A 68 14.91 5.41 7.17
CA LEU A 68 15.74 4.20 7.23
C LEU A 68 14.90 2.94 6.94
N GLY A 69 13.69 2.84 7.51
CA GLY A 69 12.77 1.75 7.20
C GLY A 69 12.36 1.78 5.72
N SER A 70 12.09 2.97 5.18
CA SER A 70 11.68 3.15 3.79
C SER A 70 12.79 2.87 2.77
N LEU A 71 14.06 2.95 3.18
CA LEU A 71 15.21 2.59 2.34
C LEU A 71 15.28 1.08 2.12
N LEU A 72 15.05 0.29 3.18
CA LEU A 72 15.15 -1.16 3.13
C LEU A 72 13.90 -1.82 2.52
N GLY A 73 12.73 -1.25 2.79
CA GLY A 73 11.44 -1.81 2.39
C GLY A 73 11.33 -2.20 0.90
N PRO A 74 11.70 -1.34 -0.08
CA PRO A 74 11.53 -1.63 -1.51
C PRO A 74 12.26 -2.89 -1.99
N ALA A 75 13.49 -3.14 -1.52
CA ALA A 75 14.27 -4.30 -1.93
C ALA A 75 13.58 -5.60 -1.48
N PHE A 76 13.14 -5.64 -0.21
CA PHE A 76 12.38 -6.78 0.32
C PHE A 76 11.01 -6.90 -0.35
N ALA A 77 10.32 -5.78 -0.59
CA ALA A 77 9.03 -5.75 -1.25
C ALA A 77 9.10 -6.35 -2.66
N GLY A 78 10.11 -5.97 -3.45
CA GLY A 78 10.35 -6.53 -4.77
C GLY A 78 10.61 -8.04 -4.75
N PHE A 79 11.44 -8.50 -3.81
CA PHE A 79 11.68 -9.94 -3.63
C PHE A 79 10.39 -10.70 -3.29
N VAL A 80 9.61 -10.20 -2.33
CA VAL A 80 8.34 -10.82 -1.93
C VAL A 80 7.34 -10.81 -3.09
N ALA A 81 7.20 -9.69 -3.79
CA ALA A 81 6.26 -9.56 -4.91
C ALA A 81 6.59 -10.46 -6.10
N HIS A 82 7.87 -10.70 -6.35
CA HIS A 82 8.33 -11.65 -7.36
C HIS A 82 8.10 -13.11 -6.93
N ARG A 83 8.45 -13.43 -5.67
CA ARG A 83 8.42 -14.81 -5.18
C ARG A 83 7.03 -15.30 -4.82
N PHE A 84 6.22 -14.45 -4.19
CA PHE A 84 4.93 -14.78 -3.58
C PHE A 84 3.75 -13.98 -4.12
N GLY A 85 4.00 -12.89 -4.85
CA GLY A 85 2.95 -12.12 -5.53
C GLY A 85 2.71 -10.74 -4.92
N ARG A 86 2.07 -9.87 -5.72
CA ARG A 86 1.84 -8.46 -5.37
C ARG A 86 0.82 -8.36 -4.23
N LYS A 87 -0.18 -9.24 -4.20
CA LYS A 87 -1.21 -9.28 -3.16
C LYS A 87 -0.59 -9.53 -1.78
N LEU A 88 0.26 -10.54 -1.65
CA LEU A 88 0.90 -10.84 -0.35
C LEU A 88 1.82 -9.69 0.07
N ALA A 89 2.62 -9.15 -0.85
CA ALA A 89 3.51 -8.04 -0.53
C ALA A 89 2.74 -6.80 -0.04
N LEU A 90 1.59 -6.47 -0.66
CA LEU A 90 0.73 -5.39 -0.20
C LEU A 90 0.05 -5.69 1.15
N LEU A 91 -0.35 -6.93 1.43
CA LEU A 91 -0.87 -7.28 2.76
C LEU A 91 0.21 -7.18 3.85
N ILE A 92 1.47 -7.49 3.53
CA ILE A 92 2.60 -7.30 4.44
C ILE A 92 2.82 -5.82 4.79
N SER A 93 2.59 -4.89 3.85
CA SER A 93 2.67 -3.46 4.18
C SER A 93 1.67 -3.07 5.26
N ALA A 94 0.47 -3.64 5.23
CA ALA A 94 -0.53 -3.42 6.27
C ALA A 94 -0.09 -3.97 7.63
N VAL A 95 0.54 -5.14 7.66
CA VAL A 95 1.08 -5.71 8.90
C VAL A 95 2.07 -4.75 9.55
N PHE A 96 2.98 -4.15 8.77
CA PHE A 96 3.91 -3.14 9.27
C PHE A 96 3.20 -1.89 9.81
N PHE A 97 2.22 -1.36 9.09
CA PHE A 97 1.45 -0.21 9.55
C PHE A 97 0.66 -0.51 10.84
N LEU A 98 -0.05 -1.64 10.89
CA LEU A 98 -0.82 -2.05 12.06
C LEU A 98 0.08 -2.26 13.28
N ALA A 99 1.21 -2.95 13.10
CA ALA A 99 2.19 -3.14 14.17
C ALA A 99 2.70 -1.81 14.72
N ALA A 100 2.99 -0.84 13.84
CA ALA A 100 3.39 0.49 14.27
C ALA A 100 2.31 1.22 15.08
N TYR A 101 1.05 1.22 14.63
CA TYR A 101 -0.04 1.87 15.36
C TYR A 101 -0.33 1.19 16.71
N VAL A 102 -0.20 -0.13 16.80
CA VAL A 102 -0.28 -0.84 18.09
C VAL A 102 0.84 -0.39 19.03
N LEU A 103 2.07 -0.22 18.54
CA LEU A 103 3.17 0.30 19.34
C LEU A 103 2.92 1.74 19.80
N PHE A 104 2.34 2.60 18.96
CA PHE A 104 1.98 3.96 19.35
C PHE A 104 0.85 4.00 20.38
N LEU A 105 -0.18 3.17 20.23
CA LEU A 105 -1.30 3.06 21.18
C LEU A 105 -0.86 2.56 22.57
N THR A 106 0.16 1.71 22.61
CA THR A 106 0.69 1.12 23.84
C THR A 106 2.00 1.78 24.29
N THR A 107 2.31 2.97 23.75
CA THR A 107 3.62 3.57 23.96
C THR A 107 3.84 3.99 25.41
N GLN A 108 5.01 3.64 25.95
CA GLN A 108 5.47 4.08 27.27
C GLN A 108 6.88 4.67 27.22
N SER A 109 7.52 4.68 26.05
CA SER A 109 8.89 5.17 25.86
C SER A 109 9.11 5.69 24.44
N VAL A 110 10.08 6.59 24.29
CA VAL A 110 10.51 7.08 22.96
C VAL A 110 11.03 5.92 22.11
N ALA A 111 11.75 4.96 22.68
CA ALA A 111 12.27 3.81 21.96
C ALA A 111 11.17 3.01 21.24
N GLN A 112 10.00 2.86 21.88
CA GLN A 112 8.84 2.20 21.28
C GLN A 112 8.28 2.98 20.08
N ILE A 113 8.24 4.31 20.18
CA ILE A 113 7.89 5.19 19.07
C ILE A 113 8.90 5.03 17.92
N LEU A 114 10.20 4.99 18.22
CA LEU A 114 11.24 4.81 17.19
C LEU A 114 11.08 3.47 16.45
N VAL A 115 10.80 2.38 17.17
CA VAL A 115 10.50 1.08 16.55
C VAL A 115 9.25 1.17 15.68
N GLY A 116 8.17 1.77 16.16
CA GLY A 116 6.94 1.97 15.38
C GLY A 116 7.18 2.80 14.12
N ARG A 117 7.97 3.87 14.20
CA ARG A 117 8.34 4.73 13.05
C ARG A 117 9.19 3.98 12.02
N PHE A 118 10.12 3.16 12.47
CA PHE A 118 10.89 2.28 11.59
C PHE A 118 9.97 1.29 10.85
N LEU A 119 9.02 0.66 11.56
CA LEU A 119 8.04 -0.24 10.94
C LEU A 119 7.12 0.49 9.95
N GLN A 120 6.64 1.71 10.26
CA GLN A 120 5.93 2.52 9.27
C GLN A 120 6.78 2.75 8.02
N GLY A 121 8.08 3.04 8.18
CA GLY A 121 9.03 3.14 7.06
C GLY A 121 9.07 1.89 6.20
N CYS A 122 9.17 0.70 6.81
CA CYS A 122 9.10 -0.57 6.08
C CYS A 122 7.77 -0.73 5.33
N GLY A 123 6.64 -0.40 5.97
CA GLY A 123 5.31 -0.41 5.36
C GLY A 123 5.22 0.53 4.16
N ILE A 124 5.76 1.74 4.26
CA ILE A 124 5.87 2.71 3.16
C ILE A 124 6.64 2.10 1.99
N GLY A 125 7.80 1.50 2.25
CA GLY A 125 8.62 0.88 1.23
C GLY A 125 7.87 -0.20 0.45
N PHE A 126 7.10 -1.06 1.13
CA PHE A 126 6.24 -2.03 0.46
C PHE A 126 5.11 -1.37 -0.33
N ALA A 127 4.39 -0.41 0.26
CA ALA A 127 3.25 0.23 -0.36
C ALA A 127 3.63 0.99 -1.64
N ILE A 128 4.69 1.80 -1.60
CA ILE A 128 5.12 2.64 -2.74
C ILE A 128 5.70 1.81 -3.88
N THR A 129 6.35 0.68 -3.59
CA THR A 129 6.90 -0.21 -4.62
C THR A 129 5.81 -1.05 -5.28
N ILE A 130 4.88 -1.61 -4.49
CA ILE A 130 3.97 -2.65 -5.00
C ILE A 130 2.63 -2.10 -5.46
N THR A 131 2.10 -1.03 -4.86
CA THR A 131 0.81 -0.48 -5.29
C THR A 131 0.80 -0.07 -6.77
N PRO A 132 1.74 0.75 -7.28
CA PRO A 132 1.74 1.10 -8.69
C PRO A 132 1.94 -0.10 -9.61
N LEU A 133 2.71 -1.12 -9.18
CA LEU A 133 2.88 -2.37 -9.92
C LEU A 133 1.56 -3.13 -10.03
N TYR A 134 0.89 -3.34 -8.89
CA TYR A 134 -0.42 -4.01 -8.85
C TYR A 134 -1.44 -3.26 -9.71
N VAL A 135 -1.56 -1.94 -9.53
CA VAL A 135 -2.49 -1.10 -10.29
C VAL A 135 -2.18 -1.14 -11.79
N GLY A 136 -0.91 -1.07 -12.18
CA GLY A 136 -0.48 -1.12 -13.58
C GLY A 136 -0.77 -2.46 -14.26
N GLU A 137 -0.63 -3.56 -13.53
CA GLU A 137 -0.89 -4.92 -14.02
C GLU A 137 -2.38 -5.27 -14.12
N ILE A 138 -3.25 -4.58 -13.37
CA ILE A 138 -4.72 -4.76 -13.48
C ILE A 138 -5.37 -3.74 -14.41
N ALA A 139 -4.72 -2.62 -14.72
CA ALA A 139 -5.27 -1.56 -15.56
C ALA A 139 -5.37 -1.97 -17.03
N THR A 140 -6.45 -1.57 -17.70
CA THR A 140 -6.50 -1.59 -19.18
C THR A 140 -5.71 -0.41 -19.76
N VAL A 141 -5.33 -0.49 -21.03
CA VAL A 141 -4.55 0.56 -21.72
C VAL A 141 -5.24 1.92 -21.65
N GLU A 142 -6.56 1.97 -21.84
CA GLU A 142 -7.35 3.20 -21.87
C GLU A 142 -7.48 3.85 -20.49
N ARG A 143 -7.37 3.05 -19.41
CA ARG A 143 -7.63 3.49 -18.04
C ARG A 143 -6.37 3.65 -17.20
N ARG A 144 -5.22 3.20 -17.70
CA ARG A 144 -3.94 3.23 -17.00
C ARG A 144 -3.57 4.63 -16.51
N GLY A 145 -3.84 5.68 -17.30
CA GLY A 145 -3.60 7.07 -16.89
C GLY A 145 -4.43 7.49 -15.67
N ALA A 146 -5.75 7.23 -15.71
CA ALA A 146 -6.64 7.56 -14.61
C ALA A 146 -6.38 6.73 -13.35
N LEU A 147 -6.01 5.45 -13.50
CA LEU A 147 -5.68 4.60 -12.36
C LEU A 147 -4.31 4.93 -11.76
N GLY A 148 -3.36 5.38 -12.59
CA GLY A 148 -2.05 5.85 -12.14
C GLY A 148 -2.13 7.14 -11.32
N SER A 149 -3.00 8.07 -11.68
CA SER A 149 -3.16 9.33 -10.93
C SER A 149 -3.71 9.13 -9.51
N LEU A 150 -4.45 8.03 -9.27
CA LEU A 150 -4.95 7.68 -7.93
C LEU A 150 -3.82 7.54 -6.91
N VAL A 151 -2.62 7.11 -7.32
CA VAL A 151 -1.48 6.99 -6.40
C VAL A 151 -1.19 8.34 -5.75
N GLN A 152 -0.98 9.38 -6.56
CA GLN A 152 -0.69 10.72 -6.04
C GLN A 152 -1.89 11.30 -5.28
N THR A 153 -3.11 11.06 -5.73
CA THR A 153 -4.31 11.51 -5.02
C THR A 153 -4.37 10.91 -3.61
N PHE A 154 -4.11 9.62 -3.44
CA PHE A 154 -4.16 8.97 -2.14
C PHE A 154 -3.00 9.36 -1.21
N ILE A 155 -1.81 9.67 -1.76
CA ILE A 155 -0.73 10.30 -0.97
C ILE A 155 -1.26 11.60 -0.35
N THR A 156 -1.83 12.47 -1.17
CA THR A 156 -2.37 13.76 -0.71
C THR A 156 -3.53 13.59 0.27
N LEU A 157 -4.42 12.62 0.06
CA LEU A 157 -5.52 12.34 0.99
C LEU A 157 -4.99 11.87 2.36
N GLY A 158 -3.98 11.00 2.38
CA GLY A 158 -3.33 10.58 3.63
C GLY A 158 -2.73 11.75 4.40
N LEU A 159 -1.98 12.62 3.71
CA LEU A 159 -1.42 13.84 4.31
C LEU A 159 -2.51 14.77 4.86
N LEU A 160 -3.59 14.96 4.08
CA LEU A 160 -4.70 15.83 4.44
C LEU A 160 -5.41 15.34 5.71
N LEU A 161 -5.60 14.02 5.86
CA LEU A 161 -6.23 13.45 7.05
C LEU A 161 -5.46 13.82 8.34
N ASP A 162 -4.14 13.69 8.33
CA ASP A 162 -3.30 14.04 9.48
C ASP A 162 -3.38 15.52 9.84
N TYR A 163 -3.26 16.40 8.85
CA TYR A 163 -3.32 17.84 9.08
C TYR A 163 -4.71 18.32 9.52
N ALA A 164 -5.77 17.70 8.99
CA ALA A 164 -7.14 18.09 9.29
C ALA A 164 -7.65 17.55 10.63
N ILE A 165 -7.18 16.38 11.05
CA ILE A 165 -7.69 15.70 12.26
C ILE A 165 -6.73 15.86 13.44
N GLY A 166 -5.42 15.74 13.20
CA GLY A 166 -4.39 15.64 14.24
C GLY A 166 -4.44 16.73 15.31
N PRO A 167 -4.56 18.02 14.95
CA PRO A 167 -4.62 19.10 15.95
C PRO A 167 -5.85 19.05 16.87
N TYR A 168 -6.94 18.41 16.46
CA TYR A 168 -8.26 18.53 17.11
C TYR A 168 -8.66 17.32 17.96
N VAL A 169 -7.85 16.26 17.97
CA VAL A 169 -8.15 15.01 18.71
C VAL A 169 -7.02 14.68 19.68
N SER A 170 -7.30 13.84 20.70
CA SER A 170 -6.26 13.39 21.63
C SER A 170 -5.22 12.50 20.95
N TYR A 171 -4.02 12.37 21.53
CA TYR A 171 -2.98 11.44 21.06
C TYR A 171 -3.54 10.04 20.78
N GLY A 172 -4.25 9.45 21.76
CA GLY A 172 -4.81 8.10 21.64
C GLY A 172 -5.88 8.01 20.56
N ALA A 173 -6.80 8.97 20.51
CA ALA A 173 -7.85 9.02 19.48
C ALA A 173 -7.25 9.14 18.08
N PHE A 174 -6.19 9.93 17.91
CA PHE A 174 -5.46 10.04 16.65
C PHE A 174 -4.92 8.69 16.18
N GLN A 175 -4.27 7.92 17.06
CA GLN A 175 -3.72 6.62 16.66
C GLN A 175 -4.81 5.61 16.28
N TRP A 176 -5.96 5.63 16.96
CA TRP A 176 -7.11 4.80 16.58
C TRP A 176 -7.67 5.14 15.20
N ILE A 177 -7.83 6.43 14.91
CA ILE A 177 -8.27 6.92 13.59
C ILE A 177 -7.29 6.47 12.51
N GLN A 178 -5.99 6.64 12.76
CA GLN A 178 -4.94 6.26 11.83
C GLN A 178 -4.86 4.75 11.61
N MET A 179 -5.09 3.96 12.65
CA MET A 179 -5.14 2.49 12.55
C MET A 179 -6.36 2.00 11.76
N ALA A 180 -7.44 2.77 11.67
CA ALA A 180 -8.60 2.41 10.87
C ALA A 180 -8.27 2.32 9.36
N LEU A 181 -7.35 3.16 8.85
CA LEU A 181 -6.95 3.14 7.43
C LEU A 181 -6.37 1.79 6.98
N PRO A 182 -5.31 1.24 7.61
CA PRO A 182 -4.77 -0.07 7.21
C PRO A 182 -5.77 -1.22 7.48
N LEU A 183 -6.66 -1.10 8.46
CA LEU A 183 -7.74 -2.09 8.68
C LEU A 183 -8.75 -2.08 7.51
N LEU A 184 -9.18 -0.90 7.06
CA LEU A 184 -10.05 -0.75 5.89
C LEU A 184 -9.38 -1.27 4.63
N PHE A 185 -8.08 -0.99 4.46
CA PHE A 185 -7.27 -1.55 3.39
C PHE A 185 -7.28 -3.08 3.42
N VAL A 186 -6.96 -3.72 4.55
CA VAL A 186 -6.95 -5.19 4.68
C VAL A 186 -8.34 -5.78 4.40
N ALA A 187 -9.39 -5.20 5.00
CA ALA A 187 -10.76 -5.68 4.84
C ALA A 187 -11.22 -5.67 3.36
N GLY A 188 -10.83 -4.64 2.60
CA GLY A 188 -11.11 -4.57 1.17
C GLY A 188 -10.18 -5.45 0.33
N PHE A 189 -8.89 -5.42 0.61
CA PHE A 189 -7.86 -5.95 -0.29
C PHE A 189 -7.71 -7.47 -0.23
N VAL A 190 -8.04 -8.10 0.90
CA VAL A 190 -8.05 -9.57 1.01
C VAL A 190 -8.98 -10.22 -0.03
N GLN A 191 -10.04 -9.52 -0.45
CA GLN A 191 -11.00 -9.99 -1.44
C GLN A 191 -10.52 -9.82 -2.89
N MET A 192 -9.51 -8.97 -3.12
CA MET A 192 -8.99 -8.70 -4.46
C MET A 192 -8.12 -9.86 -4.95
N PRO A 193 -8.15 -10.20 -6.24
CA PRO A 193 -7.32 -11.26 -6.78
C PRO A 193 -5.86 -10.80 -6.87
N GLU A 194 -4.96 -11.77 -6.91
CA GLU A 194 -3.59 -11.54 -7.37
C GLU A 194 -3.58 -11.23 -8.88
N THR A 195 -2.56 -10.52 -9.38
CA THR A 195 -2.52 -10.06 -10.77
C THR A 195 -2.39 -11.22 -11.78
N PRO A 196 -2.97 -11.08 -12.99
CA PRO A 196 -2.81 -12.10 -14.03
C PRO A 196 -1.34 -12.25 -14.43
N HIS A 197 -0.60 -11.14 -14.48
CA HIS A 197 0.83 -11.09 -14.78
C HIS A 197 1.66 -11.97 -13.83
N PHE A 198 1.36 -11.95 -12.52
CA PHE A 198 2.04 -12.81 -11.56
C PHE A 198 1.80 -14.30 -11.87
N TYR A 199 0.57 -14.71 -12.11
CA TYR A 199 0.25 -16.12 -12.39
C TYR A 199 0.88 -16.63 -13.68
N VAL A 200 0.87 -15.82 -14.76
CA VAL A 200 1.60 -16.14 -15.99
C VAL A 200 3.09 -16.31 -15.70
N SER A 201 3.69 -15.44 -14.88
CA SER A 201 5.11 -15.55 -14.52
C SER A 201 5.47 -16.84 -13.77
N LYS A 202 4.48 -17.54 -13.21
CA LYS A 202 4.61 -18.85 -12.55
C LYS A 202 4.19 -20.02 -13.44
N GLY A 203 3.73 -19.76 -14.67
CA GLY A 203 3.19 -20.78 -15.58
C GLY A 203 1.77 -21.25 -15.21
N ASP A 204 1.08 -20.61 -14.26
CA ASP A 204 -0.29 -20.95 -13.88
C ASP A 204 -1.30 -20.17 -14.73
N TYR A 205 -1.46 -20.61 -15.99
CA TYR A 205 -2.37 -19.96 -16.94
C TYR A 205 -3.83 -20.06 -16.51
N GLY A 206 -4.20 -21.11 -15.76
CA GLY A 206 -5.56 -21.28 -15.25
C GLY A 206 -5.93 -20.23 -14.21
N ALA A 207 -5.04 -19.96 -13.24
CA ALA A 207 -5.24 -18.90 -12.26
C ALA A 207 -5.13 -17.50 -12.90
N ALA A 208 -4.23 -17.31 -13.87
CA ALA A 208 -4.12 -16.07 -14.62
C ALA A 208 -5.44 -15.73 -15.34
N ALA A 209 -6.04 -16.70 -16.03
CA ALA A 209 -7.31 -16.54 -16.72
C ALA A 209 -8.47 -16.19 -15.77
N ARG A 210 -8.55 -16.86 -14.61
CA ARG A 210 -9.56 -16.55 -13.58
C ARG A 210 -9.36 -15.14 -13.00
N SER A 211 -8.12 -14.74 -12.74
CA SER A 211 -7.80 -13.39 -12.25
C SER A 211 -8.22 -12.33 -13.28
N LEU A 212 -7.82 -12.50 -14.54
CA LEU A 212 -8.17 -11.57 -15.61
C LEU A 212 -9.69 -11.43 -15.77
N ALA A 213 -10.40 -12.57 -15.86
CA ALA A 213 -11.86 -12.60 -15.95
C ALA A 213 -12.54 -11.91 -14.74
N TYR A 214 -11.99 -12.08 -13.53
CA TYR A 214 -12.49 -11.36 -12.36
C TYR A 214 -12.34 -9.85 -12.51
N ILE A 215 -11.13 -9.37 -12.85
CA ILE A 215 -10.78 -7.94 -12.91
C ILE A 215 -11.56 -7.24 -14.03
N ARG A 216 -11.70 -7.88 -15.18
CA ARG A 216 -12.45 -7.36 -16.34
C ARG A 216 -13.96 -7.48 -16.12
N GLY A 217 -14.40 -8.49 -15.37
CA GLY A 217 -15.81 -8.79 -15.16
C GLY A 217 -16.48 -9.43 -16.39
N GLU A 218 -15.68 -10.00 -17.28
CA GLU A 218 -16.09 -10.60 -18.55
C GLU A 218 -15.63 -12.07 -18.60
N PRO A 219 -16.33 -12.94 -19.35
CA PRO A 219 -15.93 -14.33 -19.49
C PRO A 219 -14.59 -14.43 -20.22
N ILE A 220 -13.77 -15.42 -19.85
CA ILE A 220 -12.43 -15.59 -20.45
C ILE A 220 -12.47 -15.77 -21.98
N SER A 221 -13.56 -16.31 -22.52
CA SER A 221 -13.78 -16.47 -23.97
C SER A 221 -13.73 -15.14 -24.74
N GLU A 222 -14.11 -14.04 -24.11
CA GLU A 222 -14.08 -12.69 -24.71
C GLU A 222 -12.71 -12.01 -24.51
N LEU A 223 -11.87 -12.53 -23.61
CA LEU A 223 -10.61 -11.92 -23.17
C LEU A 223 -9.38 -12.63 -23.74
N GLN A 224 -9.53 -13.59 -24.66
CA GLN A 224 -8.44 -14.42 -25.15
C GLN A 224 -7.31 -13.60 -25.79
N ALA A 225 -7.64 -12.56 -26.56
CA ALA A 225 -6.65 -11.68 -27.19
C ALA A 225 -5.82 -10.93 -26.14
N GLU A 226 -6.47 -10.37 -25.12
CA GLU A 226 -5.79 -9.68 -24.01
C GLU A 226 -4.94 -10.65 -23.20
N PHE A 227 -5.47 -11.84 -22.90
CA PHE A 227 -4.75 -12.89 -22.19
C PHE A 227 -3.46 -13.30 -22.91
N ASN A 228 -3.55 -13.54 -24.22
CA ASN A 228 -2.39 -13.88 -25.05
C ASN A 228 -1.36 -12.75 -25.08
N SER A 229 -1.80 -11.49 -25.12
CA SER A 229 -0.92 -10.32 -25.06
C SER A 229 -0.18 -10.23 -23.72
N ILE A 230 -0.90 -10.44 -22.59
CA ILE A 230 -0.29 -10.50 -21.25
C ILE A 230 0.74 -11.63 -21.20
N GLN A 231 0.38 -12.83 -21.68
CA GLN A 231 1.29 -13.97 -21.72
C GLN A 231 2.58 -13.65 -22.48
N PHE A 232 2.45 -13.15 -23.70
CA PHE A 232 3.58 -12.77 -24.54
C PHE A 232 4.50 -11.75 -23.85
N SER A 233 3.93 -10.67 -23.30
CA SER A 233 4.72 -9.61 -22.64
C SER A 233 5.48 -10.10 -21.40
N VAL A 234 4.88 -10.99 -20.62
CA VAL A 234 5.49 -11.57 -19.41
C VAL A 234 6.60 -12.55 -19.79
N GLU A 235 6.36 -13.44 -20.76
CA GLU A 235 7.37 -14.39 -21.25
C GLU A 235 8.57 -13.68 -21.88
N GLU A 236 8.33 -12.63 -22.65
CA GLU A 236 9.39 -11.78 -23.20
C GLU A 236 10.21 -11.11 -22.09
N SER A 237 9.54 -10.56 -21.06
CA SER A 237 10.21 -9.96 -19.90
C SER A 237 11.02 -10.97 -19.08
N LEU A 238 10.58 -12.23 -19.03
CA LEU A 238 11.30 -13.32 -18.37
C LEU A 238 12.52 -13.79 -19.18
N ARG A 239 12.42 -13.79 -20.52
CA ARG A 239 13.52 -14.14 -21.42
C ARG A 239 14.60 -13.07 -21.43
N ASN A 240 14.20 -11.80 -21.42
CA ASN A 240 15.08 -10.64 -21.47
C ASN A 240 15.38 -10.08 -20.06
N ARG A 241 15.54 -10.94 -19.05
CA ARG A 241 15.86 -10.48 -17.70
C ARG A 241 17.19 -9.71 -17.71
N GLY A 242 17.09 -8.39 -17.54
CA GLY A 242 18.24 -7.53 -17.36
C GLY A 242 19.06 -7.99 -16.15
N THR A 243 20.34 -8.23 -16.37
CA THR A 243 21.32 -8.50 -15.32
C THR A 243 21.84 -7.18 -14.79
N ILE A 244 22.38 -7.14 -13.56
CA ILE A 244 23.07 -5.94 -13.05
C ILE A 244 24.24 -5.52 -13.97
N LYS A 245 24.77 -6.47 -14.74
CA LYS A 245 25.78 -6.24 -15.80
C LYS A 245 25.26 -5.45 -17.01
N ASP A 246 23.95 -5.31 -17.16
CA ASP A 246 23.34 -4.53 -18.25
C ASP A 246 23.11 -3.06 -17.81
N LEU A 247 23.34 -2.74 -16.54
CA LEU A 247 23.20 -1.41 -15.94
C LEU A 247 24.53 -0.64 -15.87
N PHE A 248 25.68 -1.29 -16.12
CA PHE A 248 27.03 -0.73 -16.03
C PHE A 248 27.90 -1.24 -17.19
#